data_AF-A0A379T250-F1
#
_entry.id   AF-A0A379T250-F1
#
_cell.length_a   1.000
_cell.length_b   1.000
_cell.length_c   1.000
_cell.angle_alpha   90.00
_cell.angle_beta   90.00
_cell.angle_gamma   90.00
#
_symmetry.space_group_name_H-M   'P 1'
#
loop_
_entity.id
_entity.type
_entity.pdbx_description
1 polymer ?
#
loop_
_entity_poly.entity_id
_entity_poly.type
_entity_poly.pdbx_seq_one_letter_code
_entity_poly.pdbx_strand_id
1 'polypeptide(L)'
;MFIKSLQIANKDGVIRLIKFHAGLNLIVDETPVDEASTESTKTTGNNVGKTTVLMLVDFCLGADAKGIYTDPETKKGEYTLVKNFLIETEVLITLTLVEDLDDPLAKTIVIERNFLSRKKMYQKN
;
A
#
# COMPACT_ATOMS: atom_id res chain seq x y z
N MET A 1 -15.96 11.51 -5.89
CA MET A 1 -14.50 11.33 -5.79
C MET A 1 -14.16 9.88 -5.96
N PHE A 2 -13.11 9.59 -6.72
CA PHE A 2 -12.59 8.26 -7.03
C PHE A 2 -11.12 8.20 -6.64
N ILE A 3 -10.63 7.00 -6.31
CA ILE A 3 -9.19 6.76 -6.19
C ILE A 3 -8.60 6.68 -7.61
N LYS A 4 -7.63 7.53 -7.92
CA LYS A 4 -6.90 7.51 -9.20
C LYS A 4 -5.65 6.65 -9.11
N SER A 5 -4.90 6.80 -8.03
CA SER A 5 -3.65 6.06 -7.84
C SER A 5 -3.20 5.98 -6.38
N LEU A 6 -2.48 4.92 -6.08
CA LEU A 6 -1.68 4.76 -4.86
C LEU A 6 -0.21 4.58 -5.28
N GLN A 7 0.66 5.50 -4.86
CA GLN A 7 2.09 5.42 -5.09
C GLN A 7 2.83 5.13 -3.78
N ILE A 8 3.80 4.23 -3.86
CA ILE A 8 4.77 3.92 -2.80
C ILE A 8 6.13 4.36 -3.35
N ALA A 9 6.75 5.32 -2.70
CA ALA A 9 8.08 5.81 -3.05
C ALA A 9 8.94 5.92 -1.80
N ASN A 10 10.24 5.97 -1.97
CA ASN A 10 11.21 6.24 -0.92
C ASN A 10 12.28 7.20 -1.46
N LYS A 11 13.33 7.47 -0.68
CA LYS A 11 14.42 8.36 -1.12
C LYS A 11 15.18 7.90 -2.37
N ASP A 12 15.09 6.62 -2.72
CA ASP A 12 15.78 6.02 -3.87
C ASP A 12 14.92 5.99 -5.14
N GLY A 13 13.61 6.27 -5.02
CA GLY A 13 12.68 6.39 -6.15
C GLY A 13 11.30 5.78 -5.92
N VAL A 14 10.56 5.58 -7.01
CA VAL A 14 9.24 4.94 -6.98
C VAL A 14 9.42 3.43 -6.87
N ILE A 15 8.88 2.85 -5.78
CA ILE A 15 8.86 1.40 -5.56
C ILE A 15 7.69 0.78 -6.33
N ARG A 16 6.51 1.41 -6.26
CA ARG A 16 5.31 0.93 -6.95
C ARG A 16 4.33 2.07 -7.22
N LEU A 17 3.71 2.05 -8.39
CA LEU A 17 2.58 2.90 -8.73
C LEU A 17 1.40 2.01 -9.13
N ILE A 18 0.33 2.05 -8.34
CA ILE A 18 -0.93 1.36 -8.61
C ILE A 18 -1.89 2.39 -9.18
N LYS A 19 -2.32 2.19 -10.43
CA LYS A 19 -3.34 3.02 -11.07
C LYS A 19 -4.68 2.30 -10.96
N PHE A 20 -5.70 3.01 -10.54
CA PHE A 20 -7.07 2.52 -10.52
C PHE A 20 -7.79 3.00 -11.78
N HIS A 21 -8.70 2.18 -12.28
CA HIS A 21 -9.54 2.51 -13.43
C HIS A 21 -11.01 2.50 -13.04
N ALA A 22 -11.86 3.06 -13.91
CA ALA A 22 -13.31 2.99 -13.75
C ALA A 22 -13.79 1.54 -13.71
N GLY A 23 -14.81 1.26 -12.91
CA GLY A 23 -15.34 -0.08 -12.72
C GLY A 23 -14.60 -0.90 -11.66
N LEU A 24 -14.58 -2.21 -11.84
CA LEU A 24 -14.08 -3.17 -10.85
C LEU A 24 -12.55 -3.31 -10.93
N ASN A 25 -11.87 -3.01 -9.82
CA ASN A 25 -10.44 -3.25 -9.66
C ASN A 25 -10.24 -4.49 -8.78
N LEU A 26 -9.40 -5.44 -9.21
CA LEU A 26 -9.15 -6.71 -8.51
C LEU A 26 -7.70 -6.78 -8.02
N ILE A 27 -7.50 -7.04 -6.72
CA ILE A 27 -6.19 -7.31 -6.14
C ILE A 27 -6.06 -8.83 -6.00
N VAL A 28 -5.38 -9.44 -6.97
CA VAL A 28 -5.29 -10.91 -7.11
C VAL A 28 -3.90 -11.41 -6.70
N ASP A 29 -3.84 -12.69 -6.33
CA ASP A 29 -2.60 -13.41 -6.12
C ASP A 29 -2.18 -14.11 -7.40
N GLU A 30 -1.01 -13.75 -7.94
CA GLU A 30 -0.46 -14.34 -9.15
C GLU A 30 0.72 -15.28 -8.86
N THR A 31 0.87 -15.74 -7.62
CA THR A 31 1.90 -16.75 -7.27
C THR A 31 1.70 -17.99 -8.15
N PRO A 32 2.69 -18.40 -8.97
CA PRO A 32 2.55 -19.55 -9.85
C PRO A 32 2.23 -20.81 -9.05
N VAL A 33 1.24 -21.57 -9.50
CA VAL A 33 0.98 -22.91 -8.96
C VAL A 33 1.92 -23.86 -9.69
N ASP A 34 2.88 -24.45 -8.98
CA ASP A 34 3.79 -25.43 -9.60
C ASP A 34 2.98 -26.67 -10.01
N GLU A 35 2.63 -26.78 -11.31
CA GLU A 35 1.90 -27.93 -11.85
C GLU A 35 2.77 -29.21 -11.96
N ALA A 36 4.08 -29.10 -11.71
CA ALA A 36 5.05 -30.19 -11.87
C ALA A 36 5.34 -30.98 -10.58
N SER A 37 4.88 -30.55 -9.40
CA SER A 37 5.06 -31.30 -8.16
C SER A 37 3.94 -32.32 -7.98
N THR A 38 4.25 -33.61 -8.10
CA THR A 38 3.35 -34.74 -7.78
C THR A 38 3.02 -34.83 -6.27
N GLU A 39 3.58 -33.94 -5.47
CA GLU A 39 3.18 -33.66 -4.11
C GLU A 39 2.42 -32.33 -4.10
N SER A 40 1.26 -32.33 -3.46
CA SER A 40 0.35 -31.19 -3.29
C SER A 40 0.94 -30.11 -2.35
N THR A 41 2.17 -29.67 -2.58
CA THR A 41 2.72 -28.48 -1.93
C THR A 41 2.28 -27.28 -2.74
N LYS A 42 1.00 -26.89 -2.62
CA LYS A 42 0.58 -25.54 -3.00
C LYS A 42 1.53 -24.59 -2.30
N THR A 43 2.41 -23.92 -3.03
CA THR A 43 3.13 -22.75 -2.53
C THR A 43 2.05 -21.74 -2.16
N THR A 44 1.69 -21.70 -0.88
CA THR A 44 0.55 -20.91 -0.43
C THR A 44 0.89 -19.43 -0.61
N GLY A 45 0.15 -18.72 -1.47
CA GLY A 45 0.23 -17.26 -1.66
C GLY A 45 -0.31 -16.45 -0.46
N ASN A 46 -0.15 -17.00 0.74
CA ASN A 46 -0.50 -16.29 1.96
C ASN A 46 0.54 -15.18 2.19
N ASN A 47 0.06 -14.04 2.69
CA ASN A 47 0.90 -12.91 3.08
C ASN A 47 1.67 -12.19 1.95
N VAL A 48 1.25 -12.33 0.68
CA VAL A 48 1.83 -11.62 -0.49
C VAL A 48 1.55 -10.11 -0.54
N GLY A 49 0.93 -9.53 0.50
CA GLY A 49 0.71 -8.08 0.61
C GLY A 49 -0.63 -7.54 0.06
N LYS A 50 -1.60 -8.40 -0.27
CA LYS A 50 -2.95 -7.98 -0.72
C LYS A 50 -3.63 -7.03 0.27
N THR A 51 -3.69 -7.43 1.54
CA THR A 51 -4.26 -6.62 2.62
C THR A 51 -3.48 -5.33 2.84
N THR A 52 -2.15 -5.34 2.62
CA THR A 52 -1.30 -4.16 2.77
C THR A 52 -1.71 -3.03 1.82
N VAL A 53 -2.17 -3.33 0.60
CA VAL A 53 -2.68 -2.31 -0.31
C VAL A 53 -3.85 -1.55 0.31
N LEU A 54 -4.80 -2.27 0.93
CA LEU A 54 -5.95 -1.66 1.61
C LEU A 54 -5.52 -0.87 2.85
N MET A 55 -4.59 -1.41 3.64
CA MET A 55 -4.06 -0.72 4.82
C MET A 55 -3.31 0.58 4.46
N LEU A 56 -2.65 0.64 3.31
CA LEU A 56 -1.98 1.86 2.84
C LEU A 56 -2.98 2.94 2.40
N VAL A 57 -4.10 2.56 1.78
CA VAL A 57 -5.20 3.48 1.49
C VAL A 57 -5.81 4.02 2.79
N ASP A 58 -6.15 3.13 3.73
CA ASP A 58 -6.70 3.50 5.03
C ASP A 58 -5.73 4.39 5.83
N PHE A 59 -4.43 4.09 5.76
CA PHE A 59 -3.39 4.93 6.32
C PHE A 59 -3.41 6.33 5.73
N CYS A 60 -3.45 6.51 4.41
CA CYS A 60 -3.62 7.84 3.82
C CYS A 60 -4.88 8.55 4.33
N LEU A 61 -5.98 7.82 4.54
CA LEU A 61 -7.25 8.38 5.03
C LEU A 61 -7.33 8.61 6.55
N GLY A 62 -6.24 8.35 7.29
CA GLY A 62 -6.12 8.76 8.70
C GLY A 62 -5.84 7.64 9.69
N ALA A 63 -5.83 6.38 9.27
CA ALA A 63 -5.53 5.27 10.15
C ALA A 63 -4.10 5.32 10.72
N ASP A 64 -3.86 4.54 11.79
CA ASP A 64 -2.55 4.42 12.44
C ASP A 64 -1.58 3.57 11.59
N ALA A 65 -0.36 4.05 11.43
CA ALA A 65 0.71 3.36 10.69
C ALA A 65 1.06 1.98 11.26
N LYS A 66 0.84 1.75 12.56
CA LYS A 66 1.19 0.51 13.26
C LYS A 66 0.58 -0.71 12.58
N GLY A 67 -0.66 -0.61 12.10
CA GLY A 67 -1.35 -1.72 11.44
C GLY A 67 -0.60 -2.31 10.25
N ILE A 68 0.24 -1.51 9.57
CA ILE A 68 0.99 -1.92 8.36
C ILE A 68 2.16 -2.85 8.70
N TYR A 69 2.76 -2.71 9.88
CA TYR A 69 3.94 -3.48 10.29
C TYR A 69 3.71 -4.28 11.57
N THR A 70 2.47 -4.46 12.01
CA THR A 70 2.11 -5.38 13.10
C THR A 70 1.38 -6.59 12.54
N ASP A 71 1.53 -7.74 13.20
CA ASP A 71 0.74 -8.92 12.89
C ASP A 71 -0.76 -8.62 13.02
N PRO A 72 -1.56 -8.72 11.93
CA PRO A 72 -2.98 -8.42 11.97
C PRO A 72 -3.80 -9.46 12.76
N GLU A 73 -3.33 -10.71 12.88
CA GLU A 73 -4.04 -11.80 13.55
C GLU A 73 -3.86 -11.72 15.07
N THR A 74 -2.61 -11.59 15.51
CA THR A 74 -2.30 -11.61 16.95
C THR A 74 -2.27 -10.21 17.58
N LYS A 75 -2.11 -9.16 16.75
CA LYS A 75 -1.80 -7.77 17.17
C LYS A 75 -0.61 -7.70 18.14
N LYS A 76 0.23 -8.75 18.16
CA LYS A 76 1.40 -8.91 19.02
C LYS A 76 2.60 -9.13 18.11
N GLY A 77 3.64 -8.34 18.33
CA GLY A 77 4.84 -8.39 17.49
C GLY A 77 4.77 -7.38 16.34
N GLU A 78 5.88 -6.66 16.17
CA GLU A 78 6.13 -5.81 15.01
C GLU A 78 7.02 -6.58 14.03
N TYR A 79 6.69 -6.52 12.74
CA TYR A 79 7.58 -6.92 11.66
C TYR A 79 8.72 -5.89 11.53
N THR A 80 9.76 -6.04 12.34
CA THR A 80 10.86 -5.05 12.45
C THR A 80 11.51 -4.76 11.10
N LEU A 81 11.66 -5.76 10.23
CA LEU A 81 12.20 -5.57 8.88
C LEU A 81 11.35 -4.58 8.06
N VAL A 82 10.02 -4.75 8.07
CA VAL A 82 9.09 -3.87 7.36
C VAL A 82 9.12 -2.48 7.98
N LYS A 83 9.04 -2.38 9.31
CA LYS A 83 9.09 -1.10 10.02
C LYS A 83 10.36 -0.31 9.73
N ASN A 84 11.52 -0.97 9.81
CA ASN A 84 12.82 -0.34 9.54
C ASN A 84 12.91 0.10 8.08
N PHE A 85 12.48 -0.75 7.13
CA PHE A 85 12.41 -0.36 5.72
C PHE A 85 11.58 0.91 5.52
N LEU A 86 10.38 0.97 6.10
CA LEU A 86 9.47 2.11 5.98
C LEU A 86 10.07 3.41 6.54
N ILE A 87 10.77 3.33 7.68
CA ILE A 87 11.32 4.50 8.38
C ILE A 87 12.68 4.93 7.79
N GLU A 88 13.61 3.99 7.62
CA GLU A 88 15.01 4.27 7.25
C GLU A 88 15.18 4.65 5.77
N THR A 89 14.28 4.15 4.91
CA THR A 89 14.24 4.57 3.50
C THR A 89 13.33 5.78 3.27
N GLU A 90 12.66 6.27 4.33
CA GLU A 90 11.74 7.40 4.30
C GLU A 90 10.59 7.18 3.31
N VAL A 91 9.88 6.05 3.46
CA VAL A 91 8.77 5.71 2.58
C VAL A 91 7.67 6.76 2.68
N LEU A 92 7.26 7.26 1.50
CA LEU A 92 6.17 8.17 1.28
C LEU A 92 5.05 7.44 0.51
N ILE A 93 3.85 7.48 1.08
CA ILE A 93 2.63 6.98 0.45
C ILE A 93 1.85 8.17 -0.08
N THR A 94 1.55 8.16 -1.38
CA THR A 94 0.78 9.20 -2.05
C THR A 94 -0.51 8.59 -2.60
N LEU A 95 -1.65 8.98 -2.04
CA LEU A 95 -2.98 8.64 -2.52
C LEU A 95 -3.56 9.82 -3.30
N THR A 96 -3.86 9.59 -4.58
CA THR A 96 -4.48 10.61 -5.44
C THR A 96 -5.95 10.31 -5.62
N LEU A 97 -6.80 11.27 -5.27
CA LEU A 97 -8.24 11.23 -5.44
C LEU A 97 -8.67 12.26 -6.49
N VAL A 98 -9.65 11.93 -7.33
CA VAL A 98 -10.20 12.85 -8.35
C VAL A 98 -11.71 12.91 -8.27
N GLU A 99 -12.33 14.02 -8.67
CA GLU A 99 -13.79 14.09 -8.76
C GLU A 99 -14.34 13.16 -9.85
N ASP A 100 -13.66 13.07 -10.98
CA ASP A 100 -13.99 12.26 -12.14
C ASP A 100 -12.70 11.59 -12.70
N LEU A 101 -12.77 10.29 -13.03
CA LEU A 101 -11.65 9.53 -13.57
C LEU A 101 -11.43 9.77 -15.07
N ASP A 102 -12.47 10.18 -15.79
CA ASP A 102 -12.46 10.34 -17.24
C ASP A 102 -12.15 11.79 -17.66
N ASP A 103 -12.24 12.75 -16.74
CA ASP A 103 -11.87 14.14 -16.96
C ASP A 103 -10.43 14.44 -16.46
N PRO A 104 -9.47 14.73 -17.36
CA PRO A 104 -8.10 15.05 -16.98
C PRO A 104 -7.96 16.38 -16.23
N LEU A 105 -8.95 17.26 -16.30
CA LEU A 105 -9.00 18.55 -15.61
C LEU A 105 -9.82 18.51 -14.32
N ALA A 106 -10.38 17.35 -13.97
CA ALA A 106 -11.15 17.17 -12.75
C ALA A 106 -10.33 17.57 -11.52
N LYS A 107 -11.03 18.16 -10.55
CA LYS A 107 -10.44 18.54 -9.28
C LYS A 107 -9.76 17.31 -8.65
N THR A 108 -8.50 17.50 -8.27
CA THR A 108 -7.65 16.46 -7.71
C THR A 108 -7.26 16.81 -6.28
N ILE A 109 -7.34 15.83 -5.39
CA ILE A 109 -6.81 15.89 -4.02
C ILE A 109 -5.67 14.89 -3.93
N VAL A 110 -4.54 15.33 -3.37
CA VAL A 110 -3.36 14.48 -3.17
C VAL A 110 -3.09 14.40 -1.68
N ILE A 111 -3.19 13.19 -1.14
CA ILE A 111 -2.94 12.91 0.27
C ILE A 111 -1.61 12.19 0.38
N GLU A 112 -0.70 12.75 1.15
CA GLU A 112 0.64 12.23 1.31
C GLU A 112 0.94 11.96 2.78
N ARG A 113 1.39 10.74 3.11
CA ARG A 113 1.77 10.36 4.47
C ARG A 113 3.04 9.51 4.48
N ASN A 114 3.90 9.73 5.49
CA ASN A 114 5.09 8.94 5.73
C ASN A 114 5.06 8.26 7.12
N PHE A 115 6.06 7.42 7.40
CA PHE A 115 6.15 6.62 8.64
C PHE A 115 7.04 7.25 9.71
N LEU A 116 7.47 8.50 9.51
CA LEU A 116 8.41 9.17 10.42
C LEU A 116 7.71 9.68 11.68
N SER A 117 8.48 9.86 12.76
CA SER A 117 7.95 10.42 14.01
C SER A 117 7.40 11.85 13.80
N ARG A 118 6.47 12.30 14.66
CA ARG A 118 5.73 13.58 14.50
C ARG A 118 6.57 14.79 14.10
N LYS A 119 7.84 14.87 14.52
CA LYS A 119 8.74 15.98 14.17
C LYS A 119 9.18 16.01 12.70
N LYS A 120 9.14 14.86 12.02
CA LYS A 120 9.48 14.66 10.61
C LYS A 120 8.29 14.12 9.80
N MET A 121 7.11 14.11 10.42
CA MET A 121 5.90 13.59 9.79
C MET A 121 5.51 14.53 8.65
N TYR A 122 5.48 13.97 7.44
CA TYR A 122 4.97 14.67 6.28
C TYR A 122 3.49 14.33 6.16
N GLN A 123 2.64 15.35 6.23
CA GLN A 123 1.20 15.24 5.99
C GLN A 123 0.76 16.46 5.21
N LYS A 124 0.33 16.24 3.97
CA LYS A 124 -0.21 17.27 3.08
C LYS A 124 -1.58 16.79 2.60
N ASN A 125 -2.60 17.61 2.83
CA ASN A 125 -3.99 17.41 2.46
C ASN A 125 -4.44 18.55 1.56
#